data_AF-A0A916QQ60-F1
#
_entry.id   AF-A0A916QQ60-F1
#
_cell.length_a   1.000
_cell.length_b   1.000
_cell.length_c   1.000
_cell.angle_alpha   90.00
_cell.angle_beta   90.00
_cell.angle_gamma   90.00
#
_symmetry.space_group_name_H-M   'P 1'
#
loop_
_entity.id
_entity.type
_entity.pdbx_description
1 polymer ?
#
loop_
_entity_poly.entity_id
_entity_poly.type
_entity_poly.pdbx_seq_one_letter_code
_entity_poly.pdbx_strand_id
1 'polypeptide(L)' 'MENYTENSHYTPKVGNLILNRLLSYKEKEVPQDFGILINSENIESHLAKIRQDREIWAKHHSDEVKLVKEIKQKFDASLK' A
#
# COMPACT_ATOMS: atom_id res chain seq x y z
N MET A 1 19.35 16.74 -8.59
CA MET A 1 18.22 16.20 -7.80
C MET A 1 17.43 17.35 -7.18
N GLU A 2 16.91 18.27 -8.00
CA GLU A 2 16.19 19.46 -7.51
C GLU A 2 14.66 19.27 -7.47
N ASN A 3 14.15 18.12 -7.91
CA ASN A 3 12.71 17.83 -8.01
C ASN A 3 12.23 16.75 -7.02
N TYR A 4 13.06 16.35 -6.06
CA TYR A 4 12.78 15.25 -5.12
C TYR A 4 12.38 15.76 -3.72
N THR A 5 11.56 16.81 -3.68
CA THR A 5 10.87 17.25 -2.46
C THR A 5 9.51 16.52 -2.40
N GLU A 6 9.53 15.22 -2.14
CA GLU A 6 8.31 14.44 -1.94
C GLU A 6 7.78 14.66 -0.52
N ASN A 7 7.26 15.88 -0.28
CA ASN A 7 6.65 16.29 1.00
C ASN A 7 5.25 15.66 1.22
N SER A 8 4.90 14.59 0.49
CA SER A 8 3.52 14.19 0.22
C SER A 8 3.14 12.79 0.67
N HIS A 9 3.80 12.23 1.69
CA HIS A 9 3.39 10.96 2.30
C HIS A 9 2.56 11.13 3.59
N TYR A 10 2.60 12.30 4.23
CA TYR A 10 1.80 12.61 5.40
C TYR A 10 1.54 14.11 5.50
N THR A 11 0.30 14.49 5.82
CA THR A 11 -0.07 15.88 6.12
C THR A 11 -0.87 15.91 7.42
N PRO A 12 -0.90 17.03 8.17
CA PRO A 12 -1.76 17.16 9.35
C PRO A 12 -3.23 16.85 9.06
N LYS A 13 -3.71 17.19 7.85
CA LYS A 13 -5.06 16.84 7.40
C LYS A 13 -5.27 15.33 7.33
N VAL A 14 -4.34 14.60 6.71
CA VAL A 14 -4.37 13.12 6.65
C VAL A 14 -4.26 12.52 8.05
N GLY A 15 -3.38 13.07 8.89
CA GLY A 15 -3.25 12.67 10.30
C GLY A 15 -4.56 12.83 11.08
N ASN A 16 -5.26 13.95 10.91
CA ASN A 16 -6.55 14.18 11.55
C ASN A 16 -7.59 13.15 11.10
N LEU A 17 -7.63 12.78 9.81
CA LEU A 17 -8.55 11.74 9.33
C LEU A 17 -8.24 10.37 9.95
N ILE A 18 -6.96 10.03 10.11
CA ILE A 18 -6.53 8.80 10.79
C ILE A 18 -6.97 8.81 12.25
N LEU A 19 -6.69 9.88 12.99
CA LEU A 19 -7.06 10.00 14.41
C LEU A 19 -8.57 9.99 14.61
N ASN A 20 -9.33 10.70 13.76
CA ASN A 20 -10.79 10.70 13.77
C ASN A 20 -11.34 9.28 13.63
N ARG A 21 -10.79 8.47 12.72
CA ARG A 21 -11.19 7.06 12.54
C ARG A 21 -10.79 6.17 13.72
N LEU A 22 -9.55 6.30 14.22
CA LEU A 22 -9.03 5.45 15.30
C LEU A 22 -9.71 5.69 16.64
N LEU A 23 -10.07 6.95 16.93
CA LEU A 23 -10.63 7.37 18.22
C LEU A 23 -12.15 7.53 18.20
N SER A 24 -12.81 7.16 17.09
CA SER A 24 -14.23 7.42 16.85
C SER A 24 -14.62 8.88 17.08
N TYR A 25 -13.71 9.80 16.75
CA TYR A 25 -13.87 11.23 16.93
C TYR A 25 -14.24 11.86 15.59
N LYS A 26 -15.34 12.63 15.53
CA LYS A 26 -15.81 13.29 14.29
C LYS A 26 -15.87 12.35 13.08
N GLU A 27 -16.40 11.13 13.26
CA GLU A 27 -16.41 10.10 12.20
C GLU A 27 -17.06 10.56 10.89
N LYS A 28 -18.08 11.43 10.96
CA LYS A 28 -18.76 12.02 9.79
C LYS A 28 -17.82 12.86 8.90
N GLU A 29 -16.69 13.31 9.42
CA GLU A 29 -15.67 14.06 8.66
C GLU A 29 -14.70 13.13 7.92
N VAL A 30 -14.71 11.81 8.20
CA VAL A 30 -13.86 10.83 7.54
C VAL A 30 -14.58 10.26 6.32
N PRO A 31 -14.05 10.42 5.08
CA PRO A 31 -14.66 9.83 3.90
C PRO A 31 -14.78 8.30 4.02
N GLN A 32 -15.84 7.73 3.46
CA GLN A 32 -16.08 6.29 3.54
C GLN A 32 -15.00 5.47 2.83
N ASP A 33 -14.44 6.01 1.76
CA ASP A 33 -13.34 5.43 0.96
C ASP A 33 -11.94 5.80 1.50
N PHE A 34 -11.85 6.52 2.62
CA PHE A 34 -10.58 6.88 3.24
C PHE A 34 -10.01 5.71 4.05
N GLY A 35 -9.21 4.89 3.39
CA GLY A 35 -8.49 3.76 3.99
C GLY A 35 -9.41 2.71 4.61
N ILE A 36 -8.81 1.73 5.27
CA ILE A 36 -9.52 0.63 5.95
C ILE A 36 -8.99 0.54 7.38
N LEU A 37 -9.90 0.59 8.36
CA LEU A 37 -9.54 0.36 9.76
C LEU A 37 -9.34 -1.15 9.96
N ILE A 38 -8.11 -1.56 10.22
CA ILE A 38 -7.77 -2.97 10.45
C ILE A 38 -7.99 -3.33 11.92
N ASN A 39 -8.64 -4.47 12.15
CA ASN A 39 -8.88 -5.04 13.47
C ASN A 39 -8.77 -6.58 13.41
N SER A 40 -8.96 -7.24 14.55
CA SER A 40 -8.88 -8.70 14.65
C SER A 40 -9.94 -9.44 13.83
N GLU A 41 -11.04 -8.78 13.49
CA GLU A 41 -12.15 -9.38 12.74
C GLU A 41 -11.90 -9.34 11.22
N ASN A 42 -11.12 -8.37 10.72
CA ASN A 42 -10.96 -8.14 9.28
C ASN A 42 -9.54 -8.30 8.74
N ILE A 43 -8.51 -8.45 9.59
CA ILE A 43 -7.11 -8.55 9.14
C ILE A 43 -6.90 -9.68 8.14
N GLU A 44 -7.43 -10.88 8.40
CA GLU A 44 -7.20 -12.04 7.53
C GLU A 44 -7.87 -11.90 6.17
N SER A 45 -9.11 -11.43 6.13
CA SER A 45 -9.83 -11.20 4.87
C SER A 45 -9.19 -10.08 4.06
N HIS A 46 -8.71 -9.02 4.73
CA HIS A 46 -7.99 -7.94 4.06
C HIS A 46 -6.66 -8.41 3.46
N LEU A 47 -5.88 -9.21 4.19
CA LEU A 47 -4.65 -9.80 3.67
C LEU A 47 -4.90 -10.75 2.50
N ALA A 48 -5.98 -11.56 2.56
CA ALA A 48 -6.38 -12.42 1.47
C ALA A 48 -6.68 -11.61 0.19
N LYS A 49 -7.42 -10.50 0.33
CA LYS A 49 -7.70 -9.57 -0.77
C LYS A 49 -6.42 -9.00 -1.37
N ILE A 50 -5.48 -8.51 -0.55
CA ILE A 50 -4.20 -7.96 -1.03
C ILE A 50 -3.41 -9.01 -1.83
N ARG A 51 -3.36 -10.26 -1.34
CA ARG A 51 -2.66 -11.35 -2.04
C ARG A 51 -3.31 -11.65 -3.38
N GLN A 52 -4.64 -11.72 -3.42
CA GLN A 52 -5.41 -11.92 -4.65
C GLN A 52 -5.22 -10.78 -5.65
N ASP A 53 -5.32 -9.53 -5.20
CA ASP A 53 -5.12 -8.34 -6.04
C ASP A 53 -3.71 -8.35 -6.66
N ARG A 54 -2.69 -8.73 -5.89
CA ARG A 54 -1.31 -8.88 -6.39
C ARG A 54 -1.21 -9.96 -7.47
N GLU A 55 -1.85 -11.12 -7.28
CA GLU A 55 -1.87 -12.18 -8.28
C GLU A 55 -2.58 -11.76 -9.56
N ILE A 56 -3.72 -11.06 -9.42
CA ILE A 56 -4.46 -10.50 -10.56
C ILE A 56 -3.58 -9.50 -11.29
N TRP A 57 -2.95 -8.56 -10.58
CA TRP A 57 -2.06 -7.58 -11.18
C TRP A 57 -0.92 -8.26 -11.94
N ALA A 58 -0.25 -9.23 -11.33
CA ALA A 58 0.87 -9.96 -11.95
C ALA A 58 0.47 -10.72 -13.23
N LYS A 59 -0.77 -11.23 -13.31
CA LYS A 59 -1.28 -11.89 -14.52
C LYS A 59 -1.46 -10.92 -15.69
N HIS A 60 -1.76 -9.66 -15.41
CA HIS A 60 -2.00 -8.63 -16.44
C HIS A 60 -0.73 -7.82 -16.79
N HIS A 61 0.36 -7.99 -16.03
CA HIS A 61 1.60 -7.21 -16.16
C HIS A 61 2.81 -8.14 -16.25
N SER A 62 2.79 -9.05 -17.24
CA SER A 62 3.80 -10.10 -17.37
C SER A 62 5.21 -9.57 -17.64
N ASP A 63 5.32 -8.44 -18.35
CA ASP A 63 6.60 -7.86 -18.75
C ASP A 63 7.31 -7.23 -17.55
N GLU A 64 6.57 -6.53 -16.69
CA GLU A 64 7.06 -5.98 -15.44
C GLU A 64 7.46 -7.10 -14.47
N VAL A 65 6.65 -8.15 -14.38
CA VAL A 65 6.98 -9.34 -13.57
C VAL A 65 8.27 -9.99 -14.08
N LYS A 66 8.46 -10.08 -15.40
CA LYS A 66 9.68 -10.61 -16.02
C LYS A 66 10.89 -9.72 -15.70
N LEU A 67 10.75 -8.41 -15.87
CA LEU A 67 11.80 -7.43 -15.56
C LEU A 67 12.29 -7.56 -14.10
N VAL A 68 11.36 -7.59 -13.14
CA VAL A 68 11.72 -7.71 -11.70
C VAL A 68 12.42 -9.04 -11.41
N LYS A 69 11.98 -10.15 -12.03
CA LYS A 69 12.65 -11.45 -11.90
C LYS A 69 14.07 -11.42 -12.45
N GLU A 70 14.28 -10.80 -13.62
CA GLU A 70 15.61 -10.68 -14.22
C GLU A 70 16.55 -9.80 -13.38
N ILE A 71 16.04 -8.69 -12.83
CA ILE A 71 16.80 -7.84 -11.90
C ILE A 71 17.23 -8.66 -10.68
N LYS A 72 16.30 -9.41 -10.07
CA LYS A 72 16.60 -10.27 -8.92
C LYS A 72 17.68 -11.30 -9.24
N GLN A 73 17.58 -11.98 -10.38
CA GLN A 73 18.57 -12.97 -10.81
C GLN A 73 19.96 -12.36 -10.99
N LYS A 74 20.05 -11.18 -11.62
CA LYS A 74 21.33 -10.46 -11.80
C LYS A 74 21.92 -10.05 -10.45
N PHE A 75 21.10 -9.56 -9.53
CA PHE A 75 21.53 -9.20 -8.18
C PHE A 75 22.06 -10.42 -7.42
N ASP A 76 21.30 -11.52 -7.38
CA ASP A 76 21.68 -12.76 -6.70
C ASP A 76 22.98 -13.36 -7.29
N ALA A 77 23.21 -13.21 -8.60
CA ALA A 77 24.45 -13.62 -9.26
C ALA A 77 25.65 -12.74 -8.92
N SER A 78 25.45 -11.43 -8.67
CA SER A 78 26.53 -10.50 -8.30
C SER A 78 27.04 -10.66 -6.86
N LEU A 79 26.30 -11.41 -6.03
CA LEU A 79 26.67 -11.72 -4.64
C LEU A 79 27.51 -13.00 -4.50
N LYS A 80 27.75 -13.71 -5.60
CA LYS A 80 28.60 -14.91 -5.67
C LYS A 80 29.97 -14.56 -6.22
#